data_AF-A0A9E0MDW3-F1
#
_entry.id   AF-A0A9E0MDW3-F1
#
_cell.length_a   1.000
_cell.length_b   1.000
_cell.length_c   1.000
_cell.angle_alpha   90.00
_cell.angle_beta   90.00
_cell.angle_gamma   90.00
#
_symmetry.space_group_name_H-M   'P 1'
#
loop_
_entity.id
_entity.type
_entity.pdbx_description
1 polymer ?
#
loop_
_entity_poly.entity_id
_entity_poly.type
_entity_poly.pdbx_seq_one_letter_code
_entity_poly.pdbx_strand_id
1 'polypeptide(L)' 'MPIQWFPGHMHTTRKAIAERMPEIDVVIELLDARLPGSSANPLLAELTRGKPALKILNKQDMADPQQTAKWLAH' A
#
# COMPACT_ATOMS: atom_id res chain seq x y z
N MET A 1 5.08 -9.05 25.10
CA MET A 1 3.67 -8.68 24.86
C MET A 1 3.60 -7.94 23.54
N PRO A 2 2.87 -8.42 22.52
CA PRO A 2 2.72 -7.69 21.27
C PRO A 2 1.90 -6.42 21.53
N ILE A 3 2.45 -5.27 21.17
CA ILE A 3 1.72 -4.00 21.23
C ILE A 3 0.65 -4.07 20.15
N GLN A 4 -0.60 -4.24 20.56
CA GLN A 4 -1.76 -4.21 19.67
C GLN A 4 -2.15 -2.75 19.44
N TRP A 5 -1.56 -2.15 18.41
CA TRP A 5 -1.76 -0.74 18.07
C TRP A 5 -3.21 -0.37 17.69
N PHE A 6 -4.14 -1.34 17.51
CA PHE A 6 -5.44 -1.10 16.86
C PHE A 6 -6.57 -2.00 17.40
N PRO A 7 -7.50 -1.48 18.24
CA PRO A 7 -8.44 -2.34 18.97
C PRO A 7 -9.80 -2.60 18.29
N GLY A 8 -9.98 -2.34 16.99
CA GLY A 8 -11.20 -2.76 16.28
C GLY A 8 -11.34 -2.26 14.84
N HIS A 9 -11.01 -0.98 14.60
CA HIS A 9 -11.17 -0.37 13.27
C HIS A 9 -10.38 -1.08 12.17
N MET A 10 -9.12 -1.47 12.43
CA MET A 10 -8.32 -2.18 11.42
C MET A 10 -8.84 -3.59 11.13
N HIS A 11 -9.42 -4.29 12.11
CA HIS A 11 -10.02 -5.60 11.85
C HIS A 11 -11.25 -5.44 10.94
N THR A 12 -12.09 -4.45 11.22
CA THR A 12 -13.24 -4.10 10.36
C THR A 12 -12.79 -3.70 8.96
N THR A 13 -11.79 -2.83 8.83
CA THR A 13 -11.25 -2.40 7.53
C THR A 13 -10.65 -3.58 6.76
N ARG A 14 -9.85 -4.43 7.41
CA ARG A 14 -9.28 -5.63 6.79
C ARG A 14 -10.38 -6.55 6.26
N LYS A 15 -11.39 -6.85 7.08
CA LYS A 15 -12.51 -7.71 6.70
C LYS A 15 -13.27 -7.11 5.52
N ALA A 16 -13.57 -5.82 5.58
CA ALA A 16 -14.28 -5.08 4.56
C ALA A 16 -13.51 -4.97 3.22
N ILE A 17 -12.18 -4.96 3.25
CA ILE A 17 -11.32 -5.03 2.06
C ILE A 17 -11.35 -6.45 1.49
N ALA A 18 -11.17 -7.47 2.34
CA ALA A 18 -11.16 -8.87 1.92
C ALA A 18 -12.48 -9.29 1.26
N GLU A 19 -13.62 -8.84 1.80
CA GLU A 19 -14.95 -9.11 1.25
C GLU A 19 -15.17 -8.50 -0.13
N ARG A 20 -14.59 -7.31 -0.41
CA ARG A 20 -14.72 -6.63 -1.71
C ARG A 20 -13.72 -7.10 -2.75
N MET A 21 -12.59 -7.68 -2.32
CA MET A 21 -11.47 -8.06 -3.20
C MET A 21 -11.86 -8.95 -4.40
N PRO A 22 -12.80 -9.92 -4.29
CA PRO A 22 -13.20 -10.74 -5.42
C PRO A 22 -13.72 -9.93 -6.62
N GLU A 23 -14.46 -8.84 -6.34
CA GLU A 23 -15.08 -7.95 -7.32
C GLU A 23 -14.11 -6.91 -7.91
N ILE A 24 -12.89 -6.81 -7.37
CA ILE A 24 -11.90 -5.82 -7.82
C ILE A 24 -10.99 -6.42 -8.89
N ASP A 25 -10.90 -5.77 -10.04
CA ASP A 25 -10.04 -6.23 -11.14
C ASP A 25 -8.58 -5.76 -10.99
N VAL A 26 -8.37 -4.55 -10.45
CA VAL A 26 -7.04 -3.93 -10.31
C VAL A 26 -6.96 -3.19 -8.99
N VAL A 27 -5.79 -3.27 -8.35
CA VAL A 27 -5.48 -2.55 -7.11
C VAL A 27 -4.56 -1.38 -7.42
N ILE A 28 -4.89 -0.20 -6.91
CA ILE A 28 -4.02 0.98 -6.97
C ILE A 28 -3.53 1.29 -5.55
N GLU A 29 -2.24 1.12 -5.31
CA GLU A 29 -1.61 1.41 -4.02
C GLU A 29 -0.90 2.78 -4.09
N LEU A 30 -1.34 3.72 -3.26
CA LEU A 30 -0.76 5.05 -3.17
C LEU A 30 0.31 5.09 -2.08
N LEU A 31 1.55 5.37 -2.46
CA LEU A 31 2.73 5.40 -1.59
C LEU A 31 3.30 6.80 -1.48
N ASP A 32 4.09 7.07 -0.45
CA ASP A 32 4.84 8.32 -0.30
C ASP A 32 6.18 8.20 -1.05
N ALA A 33 6.42 9.08 -2.03
CA ALA A 33 7.60 9.04 -2.90
C ALA A 33 8.94 9.17 -2.14
N ARG A 34 8.92 9.73 -0.93
CA ARG A 34 10.11 9.88 -0.08
C ARG A 34 10.58 8.54 0.51
N LEU A 35 9.66 7.60 0.71
CA LEU A 35 9.90 6.31 1.35
C LEU A 35 8.90 5.24 0.88
N PRO A 36 8.90 4.85 -0.41
CA PRO A 36 7.89 3.95 -0.95
C PRO A 36 7.86 2.58 -0.26
N GLY A 37 9.03 2.01 0.06
CA GLY A 37 9.11 0.73 0.77
C GLY A 37 8.56 0.77 2.19
N SER A 38 8.79 1.86 2.93
CA SER A 38 8.34 2.00 4.32
C SER A 38 6.89 2.48 4.44
N SER A 39 6.36 3.17 3.42
CA SER A 39 4.96 3.59 3.38
C SER A 39 4.03 2.50 2.86
N ALA A 40 4.57 1.43 2.27
CA ALA A 40 3.81 0.26 1.87
C ALA A 40 3.35 -0.55 3.08
N ASN A 41 2.16 -1.16 2.97
CA ASN A 41 1.59 -1.96 4.04
C ASN A 41 1.70 -3.47 3.73
N PRO A 42 2.46 -4.26 4.52
CA PRO A 42 2.58 -5.71 4.32
C PRO A 42 1.23 -6.44 4.31
N LEU A 43 0.25 -6.00 5.11
CA LEU A 43 -1.08 -6.59 5.13
C LEU A 43 -1.84 -6.35 3.82
N LEU A 44 -1.67 -5.18 3.19
CA LEU A 44 -2.29 -4.92 1.89
C LEU A 44 -1.67 -5.81 0.82
N ALA A 45 -0.34 -5.98 0.83
CA ALA A 45 0.35 -6.88 -0.09
C ALA A 45 -0.10 -8.35 0.04
N GLU A 46 -0.49 -8.79 1.23
CA GLU A 46 -1.09 -10.12 1.44
C GLU A 46 -2.52 -10.19 0.88
N LEU A 47 -3.34 -9.17 1.16
CA LEU A 47 -4.75 -9.14 0.74
C LEU A 47 -4.94 -8.99 -0.77
N THR A 48 -4.02 -8.32 -1.45
CA THR A 48 -4.09 -8.02 -2.89
C THR A 48 -3.33 -9.02 -3.74
N ARG A 49 -2.76 -10.07 -3.11
CA ARG A 49 -1.97 -11.09 -3.79
C ARG A 49 -2.79 -11.77 -4.90
N GLY A 50 -2.23 -11.79 -6.11
CA GLY A 50 -2.86 -12.41 -7.28
C GLY A 50 -3.76 -11.48 -8.09
N LYS A 51 -3.96 -10.23 -7.66
CA LYS A 51 -4.59 -9.17 -8.47
C LYS A 51 -3.50 -8.32 -9.14
N PRO A 52 -3.70 -7.85 -10.38
CA PRO A 52 -2.85 -6.80 -10.95
C PRO A 52 -2.82 -5.58 -10.03
N ALA A 53 -1.62 -5.06 -9.75
CA ALA A 53 -1.41 -3.94 -8.85
C ALA A 53 -0.58 -2.84 -9.50
N LEU A 54 -1.01 -1.59 -9.34
CA LEU A 54 -0.30 -0.38 -9.75
C LEU A 54 0.09 0.40 -8.49
N LYS A 55 1.39 0.65 -8.31
CA LYS A 55 1.88 1.52 -7.24
C LYS A 55 2.06 2.94 -7.78
N ILE A 56 1.52 3.93 -7.06
CA ILE A 56 1.63 5.34 -7.40
C ILE A 56 2.46 6.03 -6.31
N LEU A 57 3.54 6.70 -6.72
CA LEU A 57 4.37 7.48 -5.80
C LEU A 57 3.85 8.92 -5.72
N ASN A 58 3.16 9.23 -4.63
CA ASN A 58 2.58 10.55 -4.36
C ASN A 58 3.59 11.48 -3.66
N LYS A 59 3.30 12.79 -3.65
CA LYS A 59 4.14 13.84 -3.05
C LYS A 59 5.54 13.92 -3.66
N GLN A 60 5.63 13.71 -4.98
CA GLN A 60 6.90 13.82 -5.71
C GLN A 60 7.55 15.20 -5.59
N ASP A 61 6.75 16.25 -5.41
CA ASP A 61 7.18 17.63 -5.16
C ASP A 61 8.01 17.78 -3.88
N MET A 62 7.81 16.85 -2.92
CA MET A 62 8.54 16.80 -1.65
C MET A 62 9.65 15.74 -1.62
N ALA A 63 9.83 14.97 -2.70
CA ALA A 63 10.80 13.88 -2.77
C ALA A 63 12.03 14.27 -3.61
N ASP A 64 13.15 13.60 -3.37
CA ASP A 64 14.34 13.75 -4.21
C ASP A 64 14.05 13.19 -5.62
N PRO A 65 14.06 14.01 -6.69
CA PRO A 65 13.72 13.56 -8.03
C PRO A 65 14.63 12.44 -8.56
N GLN A 66 15.92 12.45 -8.21
CA GLN A 66 16.86 11.42 -8.64
C GLN A 66 16.57 10.09 -7.93
N GLN A 67 16.20 10.14 -6.66
CA GLN A 67 15.82 8.94 -5.92
C GLN A 67 14.45 8.42 -6.36
N THR A 68 13.49 9.31 -6.63
CA THR A 68 12.18 8.92 -7.19
C THR A 68 12.31 8.24 -8.55
N ALA A 69 13.21 8.72 -9.42
CA ALA A 69 13.49 8.06 -10.70
C ALA A 69 14.02 6.62 -10.50
N LYS A 70 14.89 6.40 -9.49
CA LYS A 70 15.37 5.05 -9.15
C LYS A 70 14.24 4.16 -8.64
N TRP A 71 13.29 4.69 -7.86
CA TRP A 71 12.12 3.93 -7.42
C TRP A 71 11.21 3.51 -8.57
N LEU A 72 11.00 4.39 -9.55
CA LEU A 72 10.14 4.13 -10.72
C LEU A 72 10.75 3.17 -11.74
N ALA A 73 12.07 3.00 -11.73
CA ALA A 73 12.79 2.07 -12.61
C ALA A 73 12.72 0.61 -12.14
N HIS A 74 12.13 0.35 -10.97
CA HIS A 74 11.96 -0.98 -10.37
C HIS A 74 10.51 -1.44 -10.42
#